data_AF-A0A519M8P1-F1
#
_entry.id   AF-A0A519M8P1-F1
#
_cell.length_a   1.000
_cell.length_b   1.000
_cell.length_c   1.000
_cell.angle_alpha   90.00
_cell.angle_beta   90.00
_cell.angle_gamma   90.00
#
_symmetry.space_group_name_H-M   'P 1'
#
loop_
_entity.id
_entity.type
_entity.pdbx_description
1 polymer ?
#
loop_
_entity_poly.entity_id
_entity_poly.type
_entity_poly.pdbx_seq_one_letter_code
_entity_poly.pdbx_strand_id
1 'polypeptide(L)'
;MFMIKYHAQIARIKSKLSQAQTADPQYKVFGADGHRYRMAGPLSASDLLALEERYSIKLPDDYRIFMQEIGSGAGPFYGLYDPREHAADLVTDPGALQQPSPWKPGMSDEEWTALTLPFEPEDMSDADFEQATDALFAGLLPLGTQGCTYYHALVVSGQHRGRVVNLDDERCLPKFAYESNFLEWYERWLDEILDGTLLGERAGWFGYRRGGTEAELMVGFRTAIDTQQQCEYLIGLTRLPAVSPATLDQLTQVCANPDGEVSYQALQCLTQFDYRRARPFLKERWIADPLRVLQFVHWYAKEYAEDWEPEIRTVFATANPAPKLFDFASYLAKMCSTDLTPLLRPFVNHPNSQLSKQAVYSIQQIAESRPTIWQRIICVVK
;
A
#
# COMPACT_ATOMS: atom_id res chain seq x y z
N MET A 1 -34.61 16.27 -0.51
CA MET A 1 -34.36 15.42 -1.69
C MET A 1 -32.96 14.79 -1.71
N PHE A 2 -31.98 15.27 -0.92
CA PHE A 2 -30.60 14.73 -0.88
C PHE A 2 -30.41 13.44 -0.04
N MET A 3 -31.11 13.27 1.09
CA MET A 3 -30.99 12.06 1.96
C MET A 3 -31.37 10.74 1.27
N ILE A 4 -32.22 10.78 0.23
CA ILE A 4 -32.71 9.56 -0.45
C ILE A 4 -31.57 8.85 -1.22
N LYS A 5 -30.53 9.58 -1.64
CA LYS A 5 -29.50 9.07 -2.54
C LYS A 5 -28.71 7.91 -1.95
N TYR A 6 -28.47 7.89 -0.64
CA TYR A 6 -27.56 6.94 0.00
C TYR A 6 -28.24 5.91 0.91
N HIS A 7 -29.55 5.98 1.17
CA HIS A 7 -30.23 5.08 2.11
C HIS A 7 -30.05 3.59 1.76
N ALA A 8 -30.16 3.24 0.48
CA ALA A 8 -29.97 1.85 0.04
C ALA A 8 -28.53 1.37 0.30
N GLN A 9 -27.54 2.23 0.07
CA GLN A 9 -26.13 1.92 0.32
C GLN A 9 -25.84 1.80 1.82
N ILE A 10 -26.35 2.71 2.64
CA ILE A 10 -26.26 2.62 4.10
C ILE A 10 -26.85 1.31 4.62
N ALA A 11 -28.03 0.89 4.11
CA ALA A 11 -28.63 -0.38 4.50
C ALA A 11 -27.76 -1.59 4.13
N ARG A 12 -27.14 -1.57 2.93
CA ARG A 12 -26.16 -2.60 2.54
C ARG A 12 -24.94 -2.61 3.44
N ILE A 13 -24.35 -1.45 3.73
CA ILE A 13 -23.18 -1.33 4.62
C ILE A 13 -23.50 -1.88 6.01
N LYS A 14 -24.65 -1.52 6.60
CA LYS A 14 -25.10 -2.07 7.89
C LYS A 14 -25.16 -3.61 7.85
N SER A 15 -25.69 -4.19 6.78
CA SER A 15 -25.74 -5.65 6.61
C SER A 15 -24.33 -6.25 6.43
N LYS A 16 -23.50 -5.65 5.59
CA LYS A 16 -22.12 -6.09 5.32
C LYS A 16 -21.23 -6.02 6.57
N LEU A 17 -21.42 -5.05 7.46
CA LEU A 17 -20.70 -4.96 8.73
C LEU A 17 -20.92 -6.20 9.61
N SER A 18 -22.18 -6.63 9.77
CA SER A 18 -22.50 -7.85 10.51
C SER A 18 -21.95 -9.11 9.84
N GLN A 19 -21.97 -9.15 8.50
CA GLN A 19 -21.40 -10.26 7.74
C GLN A 19 -19.87 -10.29 7.86
N ALA A 20 -19.19 -9.14 7.82
CA ALA A 20 -17.74 -9.03 7.92
C ALA A 20 -17.25 -9.53 9.29
N GLN A 21 -17.93 -9.17 10.37
CA GLN A 21 -17.66 -9.71 11.70
C GLN A 21 -17.77 -11.24 11.76
N THR A 22 -18.72 -11.81 11.02
CA THR A 22 -18.92 -13.27 10.95
C THR A 22 -17.87 -13.94 10.07
N ALA A 23 -17.46 -13.28 8.98
CA ALA A 23 -16.46 -13.76 8.04
C ALA A 23 -15.03 -13.72 8.62
N ASP A 24 -14.78 -12.84 9.59
CA ASP A 24 -13.48 -12.72 10.27
C ASP A 24 -13.56 -12.99 11.79
N PRO A 25 -13.85 -14.24 12.20
CA PRO A 25 -14.03 -14.58 13.62
C PRO A 25 -12.72 -14.50 14.43
N GLN A 26 -11.58 -14.44 13.75
CA GLN A 26 -10.24 -14.37 14.37
C GLN A 26 -9.60 -12.98 14.27
N TYR A 27 -10.32 -11.99 13.70
CA TYR A 27 -9.82 -10.63 13.50
C TYR A 27 -8.49 -10.59 12.71
N LYS A 28 -8.41 -11.36 11.62
CA LYS A 28 -7.25 -11.43 10.72
C LYS A 28 -7.07 -10.19 9.87
N VAL A 29 -8.16 -9.47 9.55
CA VAL A 29 -8.06 -8.21 8.81
C VAL A 29 -7.23 -7.24 9.65
N PHE A 30 -6.25 -6.59 9.05
CA PHE A 30 -5.32 -5.73 9.77
C PHE A 30 -6.05 -4.63 10.55
N GLY A 31 -5.83 -4.59 11.88
CA GLY A 31 -6.44 -3.67 12.83
C GLY A 31 -7.84 -4.06 13.36
N ALA A 32 -8.44 -5.12 12.82
CA ALA A 32 -9.75 -5.61 13.25
C ALA A 32 -9.76 -6.17 14.68
N ASP A 33 -8.61 -6.57 15.22
CA ASP A 33 -8.47 -7.05 16.61
C ASP A 33 -8.70 -5.93 17.64
N GLY A 34 -8.38 -4.69 17.24
CA GLY A 34 -8.62 -3.46 18.01
C GLY A 34 -10.09 -3.09 18.05
N HIS A 35 -10.71 -2.82 16.89
CA HIS A 35 -12.10 -2.33 16.83
C HIS A 35 -13.16 -3.45 16.87
N ARG A 36 -12.79 -4.71 16.56
CA ARG A 36 -13.65 -5.91 16.62
C ARG A 36 -14.99 -5.78 15.88
N TYR A 37 -14.97 -5.06 14.76
CA TYR A 37 -16.15 -4.69 13.98
C TYR A 37 -17.25 -3.94 14.75
N ARG A 38 -16.91 -3.28 15.87
CA ARG A 38 -17.85 -2.52 16.67
C ARG A 38 -17.92 -1.07 16.20
N MET A 39 -19.14 -0.56 16.07
CA MET A 39 -19.40 0.87 15.85
C MET A 39 -19.63 1.55 17.19
N ALA A 40 -19.21 2.82 17.33
CA ALA A 40 -19.52 3.66 18.48
C ALA A 40 -21.00 4.06 18.53
N GLY A 41 -21.69 3.95 17.39
CA GLY A 41 -23.09 4.31 17.21
C GLY A 41 -23.25 5.68 16.55
N PRO A 42 -24.47 6.01 16.08
CA PRO A 42 -24.67 7.16 15.20
C PRO A 42 -24.61 8.50 15.93
N LEU A 43 -24.15 9.54 15.24
CA LEU A 43 -24.14 10.92 15.71
C LEU A 43 -25.49 11.60 15.47
N SER A 44 -25.90 12.48 16.40
CA SER A 44 -27.15 13.23 16.21
C SER A 44 -27.00 14.31 15.13
N ALA A 45 -28.11 14.73 14.53
CA ALA A 45 -28.09 15.83 13.57
C ALA A 45 -27.57 17.15 14.18
N SER A 46 -27.79 17.35 15.49
CA SER A 46 -27.29 18.51 16.23
C SER A 46 -25.77 18.45 16.42
N ASP A 47 -25.21 17.28 16.71
CA ASP A 47 -23.76 17.11 16.85
C ASP A 47 -23.04 17.40 15.53
N LEU A 48 -23.59 16.87 14.43
CA LEU A 48 -23.04 17.11 13.09
C LEU A 48 -23.15 18.58 12.66
N LEU A 49 -24.24 19.26 13.04
CA LEU A 49 -24.39 20.69 12.78
C LEU A 49 -23.39 21.50 13.62
N ALA A 50 -23.25 21.21 14.91
CA ALA A 50 -22.31 21.89 15.78
C ALA A 50 -20.86 21.69 15.33
N LEU A 51 -20.52 20.50 14.81
CA LEU A 51 -19.23 20.21 14.20
C LEU A 51 -18.97 21.08 12.96
N GLU A 52 -19.93 21.13 12.04
CA GLU A 52 -19.83 21.95 10.82
C GLU A 52 -19.71 23.45 11.14
N GLU A 53 -20.46 23.93 12.13
CA GLU A 53 -20.37 25.32 12.60
C GLU A 53 -19.02 25.61 13.27
N ARG A 54 -18.53 24.71 14.13
CA ARG A 54 -17.25 24.85 14.85
C ARG A 54 -16.08 25.04 13.89
N TYR A 55 -16.04 24.27 12.80
CA TYR A 55 -14.95 24.28 11.82
C TYR A 55 -15.29 25.10 10.56
N SER A 56 -16.48 25.71 10.50
CA SER A 56 -16.97 26.47 9.34
C SER A 56 -16.89 25.71 8.01
N ILE A 57 -17.12 24.39 8.06
CA ILE A 57 -17.14 23.49 6.91
C ILE A 57 -18.55 22.95 6.66
N LYS A 58 -18.73 22.27 5.53
CA LYS A 58 -19.85 21.36 5.31
C LYS A 58 -19.30 19.98 5.08
N LEU A 59 -19.79 18.97 5.81
CA LEU A 59 -19.37 17.59 5.58
C LEU A 59 -19.90 17.05 4.25
N PRO A 60 -19.12 16.25 3.51
CA PRO A 60 -19.64 15.52 2.35
C PRO A 60 -20.90 14.72 2.70
N ASP A 61 -21.93 14.80 1.85
CA ASP A 61 -23.28 14.27 2.17
C ASP A 61 -23.26 12.77 2.51
N ASP A 62 -22.39 12.02 1.84
CA ASP A 62 -22.17 10.59 1.98
C ASP A 62 -21.48 10.23 3.31
N TYR A 63 -20.50 11.03 3.74
CA TYR A 63 -19.88 10.90 5.07
C TYR A 63 -20.84 11.36 6.19
N ARG A 64 -21.57 12.46 5.97
CA ARG A 64 -22.53 12.99 6.93
C ARG A 64 -23.62 11.97 7.25
N ILE A 65 -24.23 11.36 6.22
CA ILE A 65 -25.26 10.34 6.43
C ILE A 65 -24.68 9.07 7.04
N PHE A 66 -23.44 8.69 6.73
CA PHE A 66 -22.77 7.57 7.39
C PHE A 66 -22.63 7.81 8.89
N MET A 67 -22.14 8.99 9.30
CA MET A 67 -22.00 9.33 10.71
C MET A 67 -23.36 9.41 11.42
N GLN A 68 -24.39 9.88 10.74
CA GLN A 68 -25.76 9.98 11.28
C GLN A 68 -26.47 8.64 11.43
N GLU A 69 -26.14 7.64 10.60
CA GLU A 69 -26.86 6.37 10.55
C GLU A 69 -26.08 5.19 11.13
N ILE A 70 -24.75 5.26 11.14
CA ILE A 70 -23.84 4.18 11.53
C ILE A 70 -22.87 4.67 12.62
N GLY A 71 -22.15 5.76 12.35
CA GLY A 71 -21.18 6.36 13.28
C GLY A 71 -19.73 5.92 13.07
N SER A 72 -18.84 6.33 13.98
CA SER A 72 -17.42 5.97 14.01
C SER A 72 -17.18 4.55 14.57
N GLY A 73 -15.92 4.10 14.65
CA GLY A 73 -15.56 2.78 15.15
C GLY A 73 -14.97 1.89 14.06
N ALA A 74 -15.61 0.78 13.72
CA ALA A 74 -15.05 -0.16 12.75
C ALA A 74 -14.80 0.47 11.37
N GLY A 75 -13.64 0.18 10.80
CA GLY A 75 -13.20 0.65 9.51
C GLY A 75 -11.84 0.06 9.16
N PRO A 76 -11.26 0.41 8.01
CA PRO A 76 -9.89 0.02 7.67
C PRO A 76 -8.89 0.31 8.78
N PHE A 77 -7.88 -0.56 8.92
CA PHE A 77 -6.82 -0.42 9.92
C PHE A 77 -7.39 -0.28 11.34
N TYR A 78 -7.02 0.78 12.07
CA TYR A 78 -7.43 0.98 13.46
C TYR A 78 -8.85 1.56 13.60
N GLY A 79 -9.60 1.65 12.49
CA GLY A 79 -10.98 2.10 12.47
C GLY A 79 -11.14 3.59 12.15
N LEU A 80 -12.39 4.04 12.22
CA LEU A 80 -12.79 5.42 11.99
C LEU A 80 -12.87 6.20 13.30
N TYR A 81 -12.25 7.38 13.30
CA TYR A 81 -12.32 8.35 14.39
C TYR A 81 -13.69 8.99 14.52
N ASP A 82 -14.00 9.43 15.74
CA ASP A 82 -15.09 10.35 15.98
C ASP A 82 -14.66 11.77 15.58
N PRO A 83 -15.30 12.40 14.58
CA PRO A 83 -14.89 13.73 14.13
C PRO A 83 -15.10 14.81 15.19
N ARG A 84 -15.90 14.58 16.24
CA ARG A 84 -16.07 15.54 17.33
C ARG A 84 -14.79 15.71 18.17
N GLU A 85 -13.97 14.68 18.20
CA GLU A 85 -12.74 14.61 18.98
C GLU A 85 -11.50 14.87 18.11
N HIS A 86 -11.49 14.32 16.89
CA HIS A 86 -10.29 14.21 16.07
C HIS A 86 -10.24 15.11 14.84
N ALA A 87 -11.26 15.95 14.59
CA ALA A 87 -11.37 16.67 13.31
C ALA A 87 -10.16 17.56 12.96
N ALA A 88 -9.45 18.08 13.97
CA ALA A 88 -8.32 18.96 13.78
C ALA A 88 -6.96 18.28 14.01
N ASP A 89 -6.88 16.94 14.15
CA ASP A 89 -5.63 16.27 14.53
C ASP A 89 -4.48 16.43 13.52
N LEU A 90 -4.77 16.83 12.28
CA LEU A 90 -3.78 17.09 11.23
C LEU A 90 -3.29 18.54 11.17
N VAL A 91 -3.91 19.45 11.93
CA VAL A 91 -3.67 20.90 11.85
C VAL A 91 -3.59 21.52 13.24
N THR A 92 -2.87 22.62 13.35
CA THR A 92 -2.75 23.41 14.58
C THR A 92 -3.88 24.45 14.66
N ASP A 93 -4.19 25.15 13.56
CA ASP A 93 -5.36 26.00 13.45
C ASP A 93 -6.57 25.24 12.85
N PRO A 94 -7.64 25.01 13.63
CA PRO A 94 -8.92 24.49 13.13
C PRO A 94 -9.49 25.20 11.89
N GLY A 95 -9.17 26.48 11.69
CA GLY A 95 -9.58 27.26 10.52
C GLY A 95 -9.03 26.73 9.19
N ALA A 96 -7.93 25.96 9.22
CA ALA A 96 -7.35 25.31 8.05
C ALA A 96 -8.32 24.33 7.37
N LEU A 97 -9.28 23.73 8.10
CA LEU A 97 -10.29 22.83 7.52
C LEU A 97 -11.23 23.52 6.53
N GLN A 98 -11.46 24.83 6.68
CA GLN A 98 -12.26 25.61 5.72
C GLN A 98 -11.49 25.93 4.44
N GLN A 99 -10.16 25.95 4.51
CA GLN A 99 -9.32 26.25 3.36
C GLN A 99 -9.36 25.10 2.35
N PRO A 100 -9.33 25.40 1.03
CA PRO A 100 -9.33 24.36 0.01
C PRO A 100 -8.06 23.52 0.11
N SER A 101 -8.21 22.19 0.10
CA SER A 101 -7.06 21.29 0.09
C SER A 101 -6.20 21.52 -1.16
N PRO A 102 -4.86 21.65 -1.01
CA PRO A 102 -3.96 21.79 -2.14
C PRO A 102 -3.71 20.46 -2.87
N TRP A 103 -4.16 19.33 -2.31
CA TRP A 103 -3.86 18.01 -2.82
C TRP A 103 -4.79 17.61 -3.96
N LYS A 104 -4.23 16.89 -4.94
CA LYS A 104 -4.98 16.38 -6.08
C LYS A 104 -4.58 14.94 -6.42
N PRO A 105 -5.47 14.15 -7.06
CA PRO A 105 -5.11 12.83 -7.55
C PRO A 105 -3.95 12.90 -8.55
N GLY A 106 -2.94 12.04 -8.37
CA GLY A 106 -1.84 11.90 -9.33
C GLY A 106 -0.85 13.07 -9.35
N MET A 107 -0.56 13.69 -8.20
CA MET A 107 0.48 14.72 -8.09
C MET A 107 1.82 14.18 -8.60
N SER A 108 2.57 15.02 -9.32
CA SER A 108 3.95 14.70 -9.65
C SER A 108 4.89 14.98 -8.46
N ASP A 109 6.10 14.42 -8.52
CA ASP A 109 7.11 14.67 -7.50
C ASP A 109 7.44 16.18 -7.41
N GLU A 110 7.49 16.89 -8.54
CA GLU A 110 7.76 18.34 -8.57
C GLU A 110 6.65 19.14 -7.89
N GLU A 111 5.39 18.78 -8.13
CA GLU A 111 4.25 19.45 -7.50
C GLU A 111 4.25 19.22 -5.98
N TRP A 112 4.61 18.01 -5.56
CA TRP A 112 4.72 17.69 -4.14
C TRP A 112 5.89 18.39 -3.47
N THR A 113 7.07 18.38 -4.10
CA THR A 113 8.25 19.13 -3.62
C THR A 113 7.93 20.61 -3.46
N ALA A 114 7.16 21.20 -4.38
CA ALA A 114 6.75 22.60 -4.25
C ALA A 114 5.85 22.85 -3.01
N LEU A 115 4.98 21.90 -2.65
CA LEU A 115 4.15 21.98 -1.45
C LEU A 115 4.93 21.75 -0.16
N THR A 116 5.99 20.92 -0.20
CA THR A 116 6.80 20.59 0.98
C THR A 116 8.04 21.48 1.14
N LEU A 117 8.38 22.29 0.14
CA LEU A 117 9.49 23.25 0.17
C LEU A 117 9.54 24.13 1.42
N PRO A 118 8.40 24.60 1.99
CA PRO A 118 8.43 25.38 3.22
C PRO A 118 9.13 24.69 4.39
N PHE A 119 9.19 23.36 4.42
CA PHE A 119 9.77 22.58 5.52
C PHE A 119 11.29 22.31 5.38
N GLU A 120 11.92 22.72 4.28
CA GLU A 120 13.36 22.51 4.04
C GLU A 120 14.31 23.33 4.94
N PRO A 121 13.99 24.55 5.41
CA PRO A 121 14.91 25.31 6.27
C PRO A 121 15.21 24.59 7.59
N GLU A 122 16.50 24.37 7.89
CA GLU A 122 16.94 23.69 9.13
C GLU A 122 16.61 24.47 10.41
N ASP A 123 16.59 25.81 10.34
CA ASP A 123 16.34 26.73 11.46
C ASP A 123 14.90 27.28 11.47
N MET A 124 13.93 26.51 10.97
CA MET A 124 12.51 26.90 10.96
C MET A 124 11.97 27.11 12.38
N SER A 125 11.18 28.18 12.59
CA SER A 125 10.50 28.39 13.87
C SER A 125 9.29 27.49 14.03
N ASP A 126 8.89 27.18 15.27
CA ASP A 126 7.70 26.38 15.55
C ASP A 126 6.44 26.98 14.89
N ALA A 127 6.30 28.31 14.91
CA ALA A 127 5.16 29.00 14.30
C ALA A 127 5.15 28.89 12.77
N ASP A 128 6.31 28.94 12.11
CA ASP A 128 6.40 28.75 10.66
C ASP A 128 6.10 27.28 10.30
N PHE A 129 6.55 26.34 11.12
CA PHE A 129 6.27 24.92 10.96
C PHE A 129 4.78 24.62 11.10
N GLU A 130 4.11 25.18 12.11
CA GLU A 130 2.66 25.08 12.31
C GLU A 130 1.91 25.67 11.11
N GLN A 131 2.31 26.85 10.62
CA GLN A 131 1.68 27.48 9.46
C GLN A 131 1.87 26.63 8.18
N ALA A 132 3.05 26.06 7.96
CA ALA A 132 3.31 25.19 6.83
C ALA A 132 2.50 23.89 6.92
N THR A 133 2.33 23.35 8.13
CA THR A 133 1.50 22.16 8.42
C THR A 133 0.03 22.45 8.09
N ASP A 134 -0.50 23.57 8.59
CA ASP A 134 -1.88 24.00 8.35
C ASP A 134 -2.15 24.24 6.87
N ALA A 135 -1.19 24.79 6.13
CA ALA A 135 -1.28 24.98 4.69
C ALA A 135 -1.25 23.64 3.93
N LEU A 136 -0.38 22.70 4.33
CA LEU A 136 -0.23 21.41 3.66
C LEU A 136 -1.45 20.51 3.85
N PHE A 137 -1.99 20.45 5.07
CA PHE A 137 -3.12 19.59 5.43
C PHE A 137 -4.48 20.31 5.42
N ALA A 138 -4.52 21.54 4.90
CA ALA A 138 -5.74 22.31 4.71
C ALA A 138 -6.87 21.48 4.07
N GLY A 139 -8.08 21.64 4.58
CA GLY A 139 -9.27 20.98 4.04
C GLY A 139 -9.31 19.45 4.17
N LEU A 140 -8.43 18.84 4.96
CA LEU A 140 -8.40 17.40 5.21
C LEU A 140 -8.91 17.06 6.60
N LEU A 141 -10.00 16.30 6.67
CA LEU A 141 -10.54 15.74 7.90
C LEU A 141 -9.94 14.33 8.12
N PRO A 142 -9.16 14.07 9.17
CA PRO A 142 -8.65 12.73 9.43
C PRO A 142 -9.80 11.76 9.72
N LEU A 143 -9.77 10.61 9.04
CA LEU A 143 -10.72 9.52 9.21
C LEU A 143 -10.23 8.48 10.20
N GLY A 144 -8.92 8.28 10.32
CA GLY A 144 -8.32 7.26 11.20
C GLY A 144 -6.85 7.02 10.88
N THR A 145 -6.10 6.46 11.83
CA THR A 145 -4.70 6.07 11.62
C THR A 145 -4.59 4.69 10.98
N GLN A 146 -3.56 4.52 10.15
CA GLN A 146 -3.11 3.25 9.60
C GLN A 146 -1.96 2.63 10.43
N GLY A 147 -1.52 3.32 11.49
CA GLY A 147 -0.34 3.03 12.28
C GLY A 147 0.85 3.91 11.88
N CYS A 148 1.83 4.04 12.79
CA CYS A 148 2.99 4.92 12.63
C CYS A 148 2.54 6.36 12.30
N THR A 149 2.94 6.85 11.14
CA THR A 149 2.75 8.22 10.65
C THR A 149 1.61 8.31 9.62
N TYR A 150 0.95 7.18 9.31
CA TYR A 150 0.01 7.08 8.22
C TYR A 150 -1.45 7.30 8.66
N TYR A 151 -2.21 8.02 7.83
CA TYR A 151 -3.63 8.29 8.06
C TYR A 151 -4.46 8.09 6.79
N HIS A 152 -5.75 7.85 6.98
CA HIS A 152 -6.76 8.16 5.97
C HIS A 152 -7.35 9.53 6.29
N ALA A 153 -7.61 10.35 5.28
CA ALA A 153 -8.32 11.60 5.43
C ALA A 153 -9.40 11.78 4.36
N LEU A 154 -10.43 12.54 4.70
CA LEU A 154 -11.50 12.97 3.81
C LEU A 154 -11.26 14.41 3.40
N VAL A 155 -11.27 14.68 2.09
CA VAL A 155 -11.26 16.06 1.61
C VAL A 155 -12.62 16.69 1.91
N VAL A 156 -12.67 17.68 2.80
CA VAL A 156 -13.89 18.39 3.20
C VAL A 156 -14.05 19.75 2.51
N SER A 157 -12.94 20.32 2.02
CA SER A 157 -12.88 21.64 1.36
C SER A 157 -11.97 21.59 0.13
N GLY A 158 -12.37 22.22 -0.97
CA GLY A 158 -11.62 22.26 -2.24
C GLY A 158 -12.20 21.42 -3.38
N GLN A 159 -11.45 21.31 -4.49
CA GLN A 159 -11.93 20.71 -5.75
C GLN A 159 -12.26 19.22 -5.63
N HIS A 160 -11.57 18.49 -4.75
CA HIS A 160 -11.70 17.04 -4.59
C HIS A 160 -12.56 16.64 -3.37
N ARG A 161 -13.42 17.55 -2.89
CA ARG A 161 -14.30 17.33 -1.75
C ARG A 161 -15.09 16.02 -1.87
N GLY A 162 -15.09 15.22 -0.81
CA GLY A 162 -15.72 13.91 -0.73
C GLY A 162 -14.79 12.74 -1.04
N ARG A 163 -13.61 12.97 -1.62
CA ARG A 163 -12.62 11.92 -1.88
C ARG A 163 -11.84 11.55 -0.62
N VAL A 164 -11.48 10.27 -0.51
CA VAL A 164 -10.59 9.77 0.54
C VAL A 164 -9.15 9.75 0.01
N VAL A 165 -8.20 10.14 0.85
CA VAL A 165 -6.76 10.16 0.56
C VAL A 165 -5.98 9.50 1.69
N ASN A 166 -4.97 8.71 1.33
CA ASN A 166 -3.99 8.16 2.25
C ASN A 166 -2.81 9.11 2.32
N LEU A 167 -2.36 9.41 3.53
CA LEU A 167 -1.27 10.34 3.79
C LEU A 167 -0.28 9.80 4.81
N ASP A 168 0.85 10.49 4.89
CA ASP A 168 1.95 10.28 5.81
C ASP A 168 2.30 11.62 6.46
N ASP A 169 2.32 11.70 7.79
CA ASP A 169 2.71 12.92 8.51
C ASP A 169 4.20 13.27 8.33
N GLU A 170 5.01 12.31 7.85
CA GLU A 170 6.39 12.56 7.37
C GLU A 170 6.43 13.19 5.97
N ARG A 171 5.26 13.50 5.37
CA ARG A 171 5.08 14.22 4.11
C ARG A 171 5.56 13.45 2.88
N CYS A 172 5.32 12.14 2.87
CA CYS A 172 5.40 11.35 1.64
C CYS A 172 4.25 11.68 0.68
N LEU A 173 4.47 11.46 -0.62
CA LEU A 173 3.50 11.74 -1.68
C LEU A 173 2.13 11.08 -1.37
N PRO A 174 1.03 11.84 -1.36
CA PRO A 174 -0.27 11.32 -0.95
C PRO A 174 -0.84 10.38 -2.02
N LYS A 175 -1.66 9.42 -1.58
CA LYS A 175 -2.34 8.49 -2.48
C LYS A 175 -3.84 8.55 -2.32
N PHE A 176 -4.52 9.11 -3.31
CA PHE A 176 -5.98 9.12 -3.35
C PHE A 176 -6.53 7.72 -3.53
N ALA A 177 -7.58 7.40 -2.78
CA ALA A 177 -8.37 6.20 -3.01
C ALA A 177 -9.03 6.25 -4.40
N TYR A 178 -9.26 5.08 -4.98
CA TYR A 178 -9.83 4.95 -6.33
C TYR A 178 -11.32 5.28 -6.37
N GLU A 179 -11.98 5.17 -5.22
CA GLU A 179 -13.40 5.39 -5.05
C GLU A 179 -13.73 6.88 -5.13
N SER A 180 -14.91 7.19 -5.66
CA SER A 180 -15.29 8.57 -5.96
C SER A 180 -15.76 9.32 -4.71
N ASN A 181 -16.09 8.60 -3.64
CA ASN A 181 -16.61 9.15 -2.40
C ASN A 181 -16.34 8.21 -1.21
N PHE A 182 -16.62 8.68 0.00
CA PHE A 182 -16.35 7.95 1.24
C PHE A 182 -17.16 6.66 1.37
N LEU A 183 -18.44 6.66 0.97
CA LEU A 183 -19.28 5.46 1.09
C LEU A 183 -18.83 4.34 0.16
N GLU A 184 -18.41 4.66 -1.07
CA GLU A 184 -17.81 3.68 -1.99
C GLU A 184 -16.52 3.11 -1.41
N TRP A 185 -15.66 3.96 -0.84
CA TRP A 185 -14.42 3.54 -0.19
C TRP A 185 -14.70 2.61 1.00
N TYR A 186 -15.64 2.98 1.88
CA TYR A 186 -15.99 2.17 3.05
C TYR A 186 -16.69 0.86 2.66
N GLU A 187 -17.60 0.90 1.70
CA GLU A 187 -18.28 -0.31 1.22
C GLU A 187 -17.30 -1.28 0.55
N ARG A 188 -16.32 -0.77 -0.21
CA ARG A 188 -15.25 -1.60 -0.77
C ARG A 188 -14.45 -2.33 0.29
N TRP A 189 -14.11 -1.66 1.40
CA TRP A 189 -13.41 -2.32 2.51
C TRP A 189 -14.18 -3.56 2.98
N LEU A 190 -15.50 -3.43 3.16
CA LEU A 190 -16.34 -4.57 3.53
C LEU A 190 -16.41 -5.63 2.43
N ASP A 191 -16.51 -5.23 1.16
CA ASP A 191 -16.52 -6.17 0.04
C ASP A 191 -15.26 -7.02 -0.02
N GLU A 192 -14.09 -6.42 0.19
CA GLU A 192 -12.81 -7.12 0.19
C GLU A 192 -12.62 -8.03 1.42
N ILE A 193 -13.36 -7.81 2.51
CA ILE A 193 -13.41 -8.78 3.62
C ILE A 193 -14.29 -9.96 3.21
N LEU A 194 -15.47 -9.68 2.65
CA LEU A 194 -16.49 -10.68 2.33
C LEU A 194 -16.10 -11.59 1.16
N ASP A 195 -15.32 -11.09 0.20
CA ASP A 195 -14.77 -11.90 -0.89
C ASP A 195 -13.45 -12.62 -0.50
N GLY A 196 -12.96 -12.40 0.72
CA GLY A 196 -11.76 -13.02 1.28
C GLY A 196 -10.45 -12.36 0.87
N THR A 197 -10.47 -11.30 0.07
CA THR A 197 -9.30 -10.56 -0.39
C THR A 197 -8.43 -10.05 0.78
N LEU A 198 -9.06 -9.42 1.78
CA LEU A 198 -8.37 -8.90 2.98
C LEU A 198 -8.12 -9.98 4.04
N LEU A 199 -8.62 -11.21 3.85
CA LEU A 199 -8.39 -12.34 4.74
C LEU A 199 -7.24 -13.25 4.28
N GLY A 200 -6.76 -13.07 3.04
CA GLY A 200 -5.69 -13.87 2.47
C GLY A 200 -4.33 -13.61 3.12
N GLU A 201 -3.44 -14.60 3.11
CA GLU A 201 -2.06 -14.47 3.64
C GLU A 201 -1.25 -13.38 2.94
N ARG A 202 -1.61 -13.06 1.69
CA ARG A 202 -0.99 -12.02 0.86
C ARG A 202 -1.81 -10.72 0.84
N ALA A 203 -2.77 -10.57 1.76
CA ALA A 203 -3.52 -9.33 1.90
C ALA A 203 -2.55 -8.17 2.13
N GLY A 204 -2.64 -7.16 1.28
CA GLY A 204 -1.87 -5.92 1.43
C GLY A 204 -2.69 -4.85 2.13
N TRP A 205 -2.13 -3.66 2.22
CA TRP A 205 -2.82 -2.50 2.78
C TRP A 205 -4.04 -2.10 1.95
N PHE A 206 -5.18 -1.94 2.62
CA PHE A 206 -6.41 -1.45 2.00
C PHE A 206 -6.23 0.01 1.56
N GLY A 207 -6.87 0.41 0.45
CA GLY A 207 -6.86 1.82 0.02
C GLY A 207 -5.74 2.18 -0.96
N TYR A 208 -4.71 1.34 -1.14
CA TYR A 208 -3.55 1.67 -1.99
C TYR A 208 -3.59 1.04 -3.38
N ARG A 209 -4.44 0.05 -3.61
CA ARG A 209 -4.59 -0.62 -4.92
C ARG A 209 -6.02 -0.49 -5.41
N ARG A 210 -6.19 -0.58 -6.73
CA ARG A 210 -7.51 -0.49 -7.36
C ARG A 210 -8.37 -1.68 -6.93
N GLY A 211 -9.58 -1.35 -6.51
CA GLY A 211 -10.64 -2.29 -6.11
C GLY A 211 -11.29 -2.99 -7.30
N GLY A 212 -12.27 -3.84 -7.01
CA GLY A 212 -13.10 -4.51 -8.02
C GLY A 212 -12.73 -5.97 -8.25
N THR A 213 -13.64 -6.66 -8.93
CA THR A 213 -13.53 -8.06 -9.34
C THR A 213 -12.50 -8.27 -10.44
N GLU A 214 -12.06 -9.51 -10.66
CA GLU A 214 -11.18 -9.87 -11.77
C GLU A 214 -11.72 -9.37 -13.12
N ALA A 215 -13.02 -9.55 -13.37
CA ALA A 215 -13.65 -9.15 -14.63
C ALA A 215 -13.61 -7.63 -14.83
N GLU A 216 -13.94 -6.85 -13.81
CA GLU A 216 -13.90 -5.38 -13.86
C GLU A 216 -12.48 -4.86 -14.07
N LEU A 217 -11.51 -5.42 -13.36
CA LEU A 217 -10.11 -5.06 -13.51
C LEU A 217 -9.59 -5.35 -14.92
N MET A 218 -9.91 -6.51 -15.48
CA MET A 218 -9.49 -6.87 -16.83
C MET A 218 -10.21 -6.09 -17.92
N VAL A 219 -11.50 -5.72 -17.73
CA VAL A 219 -12.19 -4.79 -18.63
C VAL A 219 -11.52 -3.43 -18.58
N GLY A 220 -11.30 -2.90 -17.37
CA GLY A 220 -10.64 -1.61 -17.18
C GLY A 220 -9.24 -1.55 -17.78
N PHE A 221 -8.44 -2.61 -17.62
CA PHE A 221 -7.14 -2.74 -18.26
C PHE A 221 -7.21 -2.60 -19.79
N ARG A 222 -8.19 -3.23 -20.44
CA ARG A 222 -8.37 -3.18 -21.90
C ARG A 222 -8.90 -1.83 -22.39
N THR A 223 -9.67 -1.13 -21.57
CA THR A 223 -10.28 0.16 -21.92
C THR A 223 -9.53 1.38 -21.38
N ALA A 224 -8.42 1.15 -20.67
CA ALA A 224 -7.58 2.22 -20.13
C ALA A 224 -7.05 3.11 -21.26
N ILE A 225 -7.01 4.41 -21.01
CA ILE A 225 -6.65 5.42 -22.01
C ILE A 225 -5.14 5.72 -22.04
N ASP A 226 -4.39 5.24 -21.05
CA ASP A 226 -2.95 5.44 -20.91
C ASP A 226 -2.28 4.27 -20.16
N THR A 227 -0.94 4.23 -20.24
CA THR A 227 -0.10 3.22 -19.60
C THR A 227 -0.24 3.21 -18.07
N GLN A 228 -0.44 4.37 -17.45
CA GLN A 228 -0.57 4.47 -15.99
C GLN A 228 -1.82 3.73 -15.51
N GLN A 229 -2.97 3.99 -16.13
CA GLN A 229 -4.22 3.32 -15.83
C GLN A 229 -4.14 1.82 -16.12
N GLN A 230 -3.51 1.43 -17.22
CA GLN A 230 -3.25 0.01 -17.50
C GLN A 230 -2.50 -0.65 -16.34
N CYS A 231 -1.42 -0.03 -15.87
CA CYS A 231 -0.66 -0.53 -14.73
C CYS A 231 -1.51 -0.56 -13.45
N GLU A 232 -2.32 0.47 -13.16
CA GLU A 232 -3.20 0.48 -11.99
C GLU A 232 -4.20 -0.68 -11.96
N TYR A 233 -4.78 -1.05 -13.11
CA TYR A 233 -5.68 -2.19 -13.21
C TYR A 233 -4.94 -3.51 -12.96
N LEU A 234 -3.75 -3.68 -13.53
CA LEU A 234 -2.92 -4.86 -13.30
C LEU A 234 -2.44 -4.94 -11.85
N ILE A 235 -2.01 -3.82 -11.24
CA ILE A 235 -1.71 -3.73 -9.81
C ILE A 235 -2.93 -4.12 -8.98
N GLY A 236 -4.13 -3.73 -9.40
CA GLY A 236 -5.39 -4.16 -8.78
C GLY A 236 -5.56 -5.67 -8.73
N LEU A 237 -5.10 -6.41 -9.75
CA LEU A 237 -5.18 -7.88 -9.77
C LEU A 237 -4.33 -8.50 -8.66
N THR A 238 -3.16 -7.93 -8.34
CA THR A 238 -2.22 -8.47 -7.33
C THR A 238 -2.82 -8.54 -5.92
N ARG A 239 -3.97 -7.92 -5.69
CA ARG A 239 -4.74 -8.01 -4.45
C ARG A 239 -5.56 -9.31 -4.38
N LEU A 240 -5.98 -9.87 -5.51
CA LEU A 240 -6.83 -11.05 -5.55
C LEU A 240 -6.07 -12.30 -5.09
N PRO A 241 -6.75 -13.26 -4.44
CA PRO A 241 -6.13 -14.51 -4.01
C PRO A 241 -5.74 -15.42 -5.20
N ALA A 242 -6.48 -15.34 -6.30
CA ALA A 242 -6.24 -16.05 -7.54
C ALA A 242 -6.86 -15.30 -8.72
N VAL A 243 -6.45 -15.68 -9.93
CA VAL A 243 -7.04 -15.21 -11.20
C VAL A 243 -7.34 -16.41 -12.10
N SER A 244 -8.29 -16.25 -13.02
CA SER A 244 -8.70 -17.29 -13.95
C SER A 244 -7.58 -17.65 -14.97
N PRO A 245 -7.61 -18.87 -15.54
CA PRO A 245 -6.71 -19.24 -16.63
C PRO A 245 -6.76 -18.28 -17.83
N ALA A 246 -7.93 -17.73 -18.15
CA ALA A 246 -8.09 -16.76 -19.23
C ALA A 246 -7.31 -15.46 -18.96
N THR A 247 -7.31 -14.99 -17.71
CA THR A 247 -6.49 -13.84 -17.30
C THR A 247 -5.01 -14.16 -17.36
N LEU A 248 -4.58 -15.37 -16.95
CA LEU A 248 -3.19 -15.80 -17.10
C LEU A 248 -2.74 -15.83 -18.57
N ASP A 249 -3.61 -16.28 -19.48
CA ASP A 249 -3.33 -16.27 -20.92
C ASP A 249 -3.18 -14.83 -21.45
N GLN A 250 -4.04 -13.91 -21.02
CA GLN A 250 -3.93 -12.48 -21.38
C GLN A 250 -2.65 -11.84 -20.82
N LEU A 251 -2.31 -12.08 -19.54
CA LEU A 251 -1.07 -11.60 -18.93
C LEU A 251 0.16 -12.12 -19.68
N THR A 252 0.12 -13.39 -20.11
CA THR A 252 1.19 -14.02 -20.90
C THR A 252 1.36 -13.32 -22.25
N GLN A 253 0.25 -12.99 -22.94
CA GLN A 253 0.29 -12.24 -24.20
C GLN A 253 0.87 -10.83 -24.02
N VAL A 254 0.51 -10.14 -22.94
CA VAL A 254 1.05 -8.81 -22.61
C VAL A 254 2.56 -8.90 -22.33
N CYS A 255 3.00 -9.93 -21.61
CA CYS A 255 4.43 -10.17 -21.36
C CYS A 255 5.22 -10.50 -22.64
N ALA A 256 4.58 -11.00 -23.71
CA ALA A 256 5.28 -11.29 -24.95
C ALA A 256 5.74 -10.02 -25.69
N ASN A 257 5.25 -8.84 -25.30
CA ASN A 257 5.77 -7.55 -25.75
C ASN A 257 6.73 -7.01 -24.69
N PRO A 258 8.07 -7.09 -24.87
CA PRO A 258 9.04 -6.80 -23.81
C PRO A 258 9.16 -5.30 -23.49
N ASP A 259 8.64 -4.42 -24.36
CA ASP A 259 8.84 -2.98 -24.24
C ASP A 259 7.71 -2.33 -23.42
N GLY A 260 8.07 -1.75 -22.27
CA GLY A 260 7.23 -0.82 -21.51
C GLY A 260 6.78 -1.30 -20.13
N GLU A 261 6.33 -0.35 -19.33
CA GLU A 261 5.97 -0.56 -17.92
C GLU A 261 4.81 -1.55 -17.76
N VAL A 262 3.85 -1.55 -18.70
CA VAL A 262 2.71 -2.49 -18.70
C VAL A 262 3.17 -3.95 -18.77
N SER A 263 4.23 -4.22 -19.54
CA SER A 263 4.80 -5.57 -19.68
C SER A 263 5.40 -6.05 -18.37
N TYR A 264 6.16 -5.19 -17.67
CA TYR A 264 6.68 -5.49 -16.35
C TYR A 264 5.58 -5.65 -15.31
N GLN A 265 4.53 -4.84 -15.38
CA GLN A 265 3.41 -4.94 -14.47
C GLN A 265 2.60 -6.24 -14.68
N ALA A 266 2.43 -6.68 -15.93
CA ALA A 266 1.83 -7.97 -16.24
C ALA A 266 2.73 -9.12 -15.77
N LEU A 267 4.05 -8.97 -15.90
CA LEU A 267 5.01 -9.97 -15.42
C LEU A 267 5.01 -10.10 -13.90
N GLN A 268 4.85 -9.00 -13.16
CA GLN A 268 4.65 -9.04 -11.71
C GLN A 268 3.42 -9.90 -11.37
N CYS A 269 2.28 -9.65 -12.04
CA CYS A 269 1.06 -10.43 -11.84
C CYS A 269 1.28 -11.91 -12.17
N LEU A 270 1.92 -12.20 -13.30
CA LEU A 270 2.20 -13.57 -13.71
C LEU A 270 3.14 -14.28 -12.73
N THR A 271 4.13 -13.57 -12.18
CA THR A 271 5.03 -14.13 -11.16
C THR A 271 4.27 -14.48 -9.87
N GLN A 272 3.28 -13.66 -9.50
CA GLN A 272 2.40 -13.92 -8.35
C GLN A 272 1.50 -15.12 -8.52
N PHE A 273 0.89 -15.27 -9.69
CA PHE A 273 -0.18 -16.26 -9.91
C PHE A 273 0.29 -17.55 -10.58
N ASP A 274 1.31 -17.49 -11.44
CA ASP A 274 1.86 -18.63 -12.17
C ASP A 274 3.35 -18.40 -12.52
N TYR A 275 4.23 -18.64 -11.53
CA TYR A 275 5.68 -18.52 -11.71
C TYR A 275 6.20 -19.33 -12.90
N ARG A 276 5.63 -20.51 -13.19
CA ARG A 276 6.11 -21.37 -14.28
C ARG A 276 5.92 -20.69 -15.63
N ARG A 277 4.80 -20.00 -15.84
CA ARG A 277 4.58 -19.16 -17.03
C ARG A 277 5.46 -17.91 -17.04
N ALA A 278 5.68 -17.29 -15.88
CA ALA A 278 6.50 -16.07 -15.76
C ALA A 278 8.00 -16.30 -16.00
N ARG A 279 8.52 -17.47 -15.61
CA ARG A 279 9.95 -17.81 -15.61
C ARG A 279 10.69 -17.49 -16.92
N PRO A 280 10.25 -17.92 -18.12
CA PRO A 280 10.95 -17.58 -19.36
C PRO A 280 11.05 -16.05 -19.58
N PHE A 281 9.98 -15.31 -19.30
CA PHE A 281 9.94 -13.85 -19.44
C PHE A 281 10.85 -13.15 -18.42
N LEU A 282 10.89 -13.65 -17.18
CA LEU A 282 11.82 -13.16 -16.15
C LEU A 282 13.27 -13.40 -16.58
N LYS A 283 13.60 -14.58 -17.12
CA LYS A 283 14.96 -14.91 -17.60
C LYS A 283 15.39 -14.01 -18.75
N GLU A 284 14.47 -13.73 -19.67
CA GLU A 284 14.71 -12.78 -20.76
C GLU A 284 15.00 -11.36 -20.23
N ARG A 285 14.20 -10.88 -19.27
CA ARG A 285 14.31 -9.52 -18.70
C ARG A 285 15.47 -9.32 -17.75
N TRP A 286 16.08 -10.39 -17.26
CA TRP A 286 17.28 -10.31 -16.41
C TRP A 286 18.37 -9.42 -17.00
N ILE A 287 18.53 -9.46 -18.33
CA ILE A 287 19.56 -8.67 -19.03
C ILE A 287 19.29 -7.16 -18.93
N ALA A 288 18.02 -6.76 -18.97
CA ALA A 288 17.61 -5.37 -18.99
C ALA A 288 17.41 -4.78 -17.59
N ASP A 289 16.75 -5.51 -16.69
CA ASP A 289 16.43 -5.05 -15.34
C ASP A 289 16.52 -6.21 -14.32
N PRO A 290 17.75 -6.60 -13.92
CA PRO A 290 17.95 -7.70 -12.98
C PRO A 290 17.36 -7.40 -11.60
N LEU A 291 17.28 -6.12 -11.19
CA LEU A 291 16.75 -5.74 -9.88
C LEU A 291 15.27 -6.05 -9.81
N ARG A 292 14.49 -5.58 -10.79
CA ARG A 292 13.04 -5.79 -10.83
C ARG A 292 12.69 -7.27 -10.95
N VAL A 293 13.50 -8.04 -11.68
CA VAL A 293 13.36 -9.50 -11.74
C VAL A 293 13.52 -10.14 -10.36
N LEU A 294 14.59 -9.84 -9.61
CA LEU A 294 14.77 -10.43 -8.27
C LEU A 294 13.74 -9.93 -7.28
N GLN A 295 13.25 -8.70 -7.42
CA GLN A 295 12.14 -8.18 -6.62
C GLN A 295 10.87 -9.03 -6.81
N PHE A 296 10.48 -9.30 -8.06
CA PHE A 296 9.31 -10.13 -8.34
C PHE A 296 9.48 -11.54 -7.78
N VAL A 297 10.65 -12.15 -7.97
CA VAL A 297 10.93 -13.50 -7.45
C VAL A 297 10.88 -13.50 -5.93
N HIS A 298 11.51 -12.53 -5.26
CA HIS A 298 11.53 -12.44 -3.81
C HIS A 298 10.13 -12.26 -3.21
N TRP A 299 9.32 -11.37 -3.78
CA TRP A 299 7.99 -11.08 -3.23
C TRP A 299 6.98 -12.20 -3.49
N TYR A 300 7.11 -12.90 -4.61
CA TYR A 300 6.01 -13.74 -5.12
C TYR A 300 6.34 -15.19 -5.39
N ALA A 301 7.63 -15.52 -5.55
CA ALA A 301 8.08 -16.84 -6.00
C ALA A 301 9.41 -17.26 -5.32
N LYS A 302 9.60 -16.88 -4.05
CA LYS A 302 10.85 -17.12 -3.31
C LYS A 302 11.16 -18.61 -3.12
N GLU A 303 10.13 -19.45 -3.15
CA GLU A 303 10.24 -20.91 -3.14
C GLU A 303 10.93 -21.46 -4.41
N TYR A 304 11.00 -20.66 -5.48
CA TYR A 304 11.72 -20.97 -6.72
C TYR A 304 13.10 -20.28 -6.79
N ALA A 305 13.66 -19.84 -5.66
CA ALA A 305 14.97 -19.17 -5.64
C ALA A 305 16.10 -19.98 -6.30
N GLU A 306 16.03 -21.32 -6.24
CA GLU A 306 17.02 -22.22 -6.86
C GLU A 306 17.17 -21.99 -8.38
N ASP A 307 16.09 -21.63 -9.06
CA ASP A 307 16.12 -21.31 -10.50
C ASP A 307 17.01 -20.10 -10.82
N TRP A 308 17.33 -19.28 -9.82
CA TRP A 308 18.07 -18.03 -9.94
C TRP A 308 19.48 -18.09 -9.34
N GLU A 309 19.93 -19.27 -8.88
CA GLU A 309 21.28 -19.42 -8.33
C GLU A 309 22.38 -18.91 -9.29
N PRO A 310 22.35 -19.20 -10.62
CA PRO A 310 23.37 -18.70 -11.54
C PRO A 310 23.42 -17.17 -11.56
N GLU A 311 22.28 -16.51 -11.67
CA GLU A 311 22.16 -15.05 -11.68
C GLU A 311 22.61 -14.44 -10.35
N ILE A 312 22.21 -15.00 -9.22
CA ILE A 312 22.64 -14.58 -7.88
C ILE A 312 24.17 -14.66 -7.76
N ARG A 313 24.78 -15.73 -8.25
CA ARG A 313 26.25 -15.87 -8.28
C ARG A 313 26.90 -14.78 -9.13
N THR A 314 26.31 -14.39 -10.26
CA THR A 314 26.85 -13.29 -11.08
C THR A 314 26.82 -11.95 -10.33
N VAL A 315 25.77 -11.69 -9.54
CA VAL A 315 25.70 -10.49 -8.68
C VAL A 315 26.83 -10.49 -7.66
N PHE A 316 27.05 -11.61 -6.95
CA PHE A 316 28.11 -11.69 -5.94
C PHE A 316 29.53 -11.75 -6.53
N ALA A 317 29.68 -12.17 -7.79
CA ALA A 317 30.97 -12.11 -8.49
C ALA A 317 31.33 -10.70 -8.98
N THR A 318 30.36 -9.77 -9.03
CA THR A 318 30.59 -8.39 -9.45
C THR A 318 31.26 -7.62 -8.31
N ALA A 319 32.38 -6.94 -8.57
CA ALA A 319 33.16 -6.28 -7.52
C ALA A 319 32.39 -5.16 -6.78
N ASN A 320 31.55 -4.40 -7.49
CA ASN A 320 30.74 -3.33 -6.92
C ASN A 320 29.32 -3.37 -7.51
N PRO A 321 28.47 -4.32 -7.07
CA PRO A 321 27.11 -4.46 -7.57
C PRO A 321 26.24 -3.31 -7.09
N ALA A 322 25.15 -3.04 -7.81
CA ALA A 322 24.13 -2.10 -7.34
C ALA A 322 23.60 -2.56 -5.97
N PRO A 323 23.60 -1.70 -4.92
CA PRO A 323 23.29 -2.15 -3.56
C PRO A 323 21.93 -2.84 -3.40
N LYS A 324 20.86 -2.26 -3.97
CA LYS A 324 19.53 -2.89 -3.92
C LYS A 324 19.50 -4.25 -4.62
N LEU A 325 20.19 -4.41 -5.75
CA LEU A 325 20.26 -5.70 -6.44
C LEU A 325 20.96 -6.75 -5.58
N PHE A 326 22.04 -6.34 -4.90
CA PHE A 326 22.77 -7.19 -3.96
C PHE A 326 21.89 -7.61 -2.76
N ASP A 327 21.06 -6.71 -2.23
CA ASP A 327 20.13 -7.02 -1.14
C ASP A 327 19.14 -8.13 -1.55
N PHE A 328 18.46 -7.96 -2.68
CA PHE A 328 17.50 -8.95 -3.17
C PHE A 328 18.16 -10.28 -3.56
N ALA A 329 19.36 -10.25 -4.14
CA ALA A 329 20.16 -11.45 -4.39
C ALA A 329 20.50 -12.18 -3.07
N SER A 330 20.83 -11.43 -2.03
CA SER A 330 21.13 -11.97 -0.70
C SER A 330 19.90 -12.57 -0.02
N TYR A 331 18.73 -11.95 -0.15
CA TYR A 331 17.48 -12.52 0.38
C TYR A 331 17.12 -13.85 -0.28
N LEU A 332 17.31 -13.97 -1.60
CA LEU A 332 17.05 -15.21 -2.34
C LEU A 332 18.14 -16.27 -2.13
N ALA A 333 19.39 -15.87 -1.92
CA ALA A 333 20.48 -16.79 -1.60
C ALA A 333 20.19 -17.65 -0.35
N LYS A 334 19.49 -17.09 0.65
CA LYS A 334 19.05 -17.82 1.85
C LYS A 334 18.10 -18.98 1.53
N MET A 335 17.31 -18.84 0.45
CA MET A 335 16.30 -19.81 0.03
C MET A 335 16.86 -20.91 -0.88
N CYS A 336 18.06 -20.72 -1.42
CA CYS A 336 18.74 -21.73 -2.25
C CYS A 336 19.16 -22.93 -1.39
N SER A 337 19.43 -24.08 -2.00
CA SER A 337 19.96 -25.26 -1.34
C SER A 337 21.49 -25.18 -1.16
N THR A 338 22.17 -24.60 -2.16
CA THR A 338 23.63 -24.41 -2.14
C THR A 338 24.04 -23.36 -1.11
N ASP A 339 25.17 -23.57 -0.44
CA ASP A 339 25.76 -22.56 0.44
C ASP A 339 26.50 -21.50 -0.38
N LEU A 340 25.91 -20.30 -0.46
CA LEU A 340 26.47 -19.15 -1.16
C LEU A 340 27.26 -18.20 -0.24
N THR A 341 27.37 -18.49 1.05
CA THR A 341 28.11 -17.64 2.01
C THR A 341 29.57 -17.38 1.63
N PRO A 342 30.33 -18.30 0.98
CA PRO A 342 31.69 -17.99 0.55
C PRO A 342 31.78 -16.81 -0.42
N LEU A 343 30.74 -16.59 -1.23
CA LEU A 343 30.69 -15.49 -2.20
C LEU A 343 30.35 -14.13 -1.55
N LEU A 344 29.78 -14.13 -0.34
CA LEU A 344 29.46 -12.92 0.41
C LEU A 344 30.66 -12.40 1.23
N ARG A 345 31.62 -13.27 1.56
CA ARG A 345 32.79 -12.92 2.40
C ARG A 345 33.59 -11.70 1.90
N PRO A 346 33.85 -11.53 0.59
CA PRO A 346 34.57 -10.35 0.08
C PRO A 346 33.87 -9.02 0.42
N PHE A 347 32.55 -9.04 0.63
CA PHE A 347 31.77 -7.83 0.88
C PHE A 347 31.74 -7.40 2.36
N VAL A 348 32.16 -8.25 3.30
CA VAL A 348 32.10 -7.95 4.75
C VAL A 348 32.80 -6.64 5.11
N ASN A 349 33.93 -6.34 4.47
CA ASN A 349 34.70 -5.11 4.69
C ASN A 349 34.62 -4.16 3.48
N HIS A 350 33.55 -4.23 2.69
CA HIS A 350 33.39 -3.42 1.50
C HIS A 350 33.24 -1.92 1.87
N PRO A 351 33.85 -0.98 1.11
CA PRO A 351 33.76 0.46 1.41
C PRO A 351 32.33 1.02 1.32
N ASN A 352 31.47 0.40 0.51
CA ASN A 352 30.03 0.68 0.54
C ASN A 352 29.39 0.04 1.78
N SER A 353 28.90 0.87 2.68
CA SER A 353 28.35 0.46 3.97
C SER A 353 27.07 -0.39 3.85
N GLN A 354 26.26 -0.19 2.81
CA GLN A 354 25.06 -1.02 2.57
C GLN A 354 25.47 -2.45 2.20
N LEU A 355 26.42 -2.59 1.26
CA LEU A 355 26.93 -3.91 0.86
C LEU A 355 27.57 -4.66 2.02
N SER A 356 28.38 -3.97 2.82
CA SER A 356 29.02 -4.56 4.01
C SER A 356 27.99 -5.01 5.05
N LYS A 357 27.04 -4.14 5.43
CA LYS A 357 25.98 -4.47 6.40
C LYS A 357 25.13 -5.65 5.92
N GLN A 358 24.70 -5.62 4.65
CA GLN A 358 23.88 -6.68 4.08
C GLN A 358 24.63 -8.02 4.01
N ALA A 359 25.92 -8.01 3.65
CA ALA A 359 26.74 -9.22 3.59
C ALA A 359 26.88 -9.87 4.98
N VAL A 360 27.21 -9.07 6.01
CA VAL A 360 27.30 -9.53 7.39
C VAL A 360 25.98 -10.13 7.85
N TYR A 361 24.87 -9.40 7.66
CA TYR A 361 23.53 -9.85 8.02
C TYR A 361 23.16 -11.17 7.34
N SER A 362 23.41 -11.27 6.04
CA SER A 362 23.03 -12.44 5.24
C SER A 362 23.85 -13.68 5.60
N ILE A 363 25.16 -13.54 5.84
CA ILE A 363 26.01 -14.63 6.31
C ILE A 363 25.50 -15.18 7.64
N GLN A 364 25.16 -14.30 8.59
CA GLN A 364 24.62 -14.70 9.89
C GLN A 364 23.29 -15.46 9.72
N GLN A 365 22.36 -14.91 8.94
CA GLN A 365 21.05 -15.52 8.70
C GLN A 365 21.12 -16.90 8.01
N ILE A 366 22.06 -17.09 7.07
CA ILE A 366 22.26 -18.38 6.40
C ILE A 366 22.85 -19.41 7.37
N ALA A 367 23.80 -18.99 8.22
CA ALA A 367 24.38 -19.88 9.24
C ALA A 367 23.30 -20.34 10.24
N GLU A 368 22.46 -19.44 10.73
CA GLU A 368 21.37 -19.75 11.69
C GLU A 368 20.31 -20.69 11.12
N SER A 369 20.02 -20.61 9.81
CA SER A 369 18.99 -21.43 9.16
C SER A 369 19.46 -22.83 8.75
N ARG A 370 20.75 -23.15 8.87
CA ARG A 370 21.34 -24.45 8.47
C ARG A 370 22.20 -25.06 9.57
N PRO A 371 21.64 -25.83 10.51
CA PRO A 371 22.35 -26.38 11.67
C PRO A 371 23.56 -27.26 11.33
N THR A 372 23.61 -27.87 10.14
CA THR A 372 24.76 -28.65 9.63
C THR A 372 25.95 -27.79 9.20
N ILE A 373 25.76 -26.48 8.99
CA ILE A 373 26.82 -25.51 8.65
C ILE A 373 27.44 -24.91 9.91
N TRP A 374 26.69 -24.77 11.01
CA TRP A 374 27.20 -24.31 12.31
C TRP A 374 28.40 -25.14 12.81
N GLN A 375 28.41 -26.45 12.56
CA GLN A 375 29.53 -27.32 12.93
C GLN A 375 30.80 -27.10 12.08
N ARG A 376 30.69 -26.53 10.88
CA ARG A 376 31.86 -26.23 10.01
C ARG A 376 32.50 -24.88 10.30
N ILE A 377 31.78 -23.94 10.90
CA ILE A 377 32.28 -22.58 11.19
C ILE A 377 32.98 -22.51 12.56
N ILE A 378 32.62 -23.38 13.53
CA ILE A 378 33.30 -23.47 14.84
C ILE A 378 34.80 -23.81 14.72
N CYS A 379 35.23 -24.47 13.63
CA CYS A 379 36.65 -24.78 13.41
C CYS A 379 37.47 -23.66 12.76
N VAL A 380 36.85 -22.54 12.34
CA VAL A 380 37.55 -21.41 11.71
C VAL A 380 37.71 -20.21 12.68
N VAL A 381 37.09 -20.27 13.87
CA VAL A 381 37.25 -19.27 14.94
C VAL A 381 37.98 -19.88 16.15
N LYS A 382 39.10 -20.56 15.90
CA LYS A 382 40.14 -20.79 16.91
C LYS A 382 41.48 -20.31 16.42
#